data_AF-A0A2P6R869-F1
#
_entry.id   AF-A0A2P6R869-F1
#
_cell.length_a   1.000
_cell.length_b   1.000
_cell.length_c   1.000
_cell.angle_alpha   90.00
_cell.angle_beta   90.00
_cell.angle_gamma   90.00
#
_symmetry.space_group_name_H-M   'P 1'
#
loop_
_entity.id
_entity.type
_entity.pdbx_description
1 polymer ?
#
loop_
_entity_poly.entity_id
_entity_poly.type
_entity_poly.pdbx_seq_one_letter_code
_entity_poly.pdbx_strand_id
1 'polypeptide(L)'
;MIQKERKSHEVLVENGKLMYKQSGMLVNSSEGSKSIFVLSTTRALYVGQKKGQFDHLSFLSGGATTAAGRLVAHDGVLEAIWPYSDHYG
;
A
#
# COMPACT_ATOMS: atom_id res chain seq x y z
N MET A 1 2.68 -14.03 7.83
CA MET A 1 3.86 -13.51 7.11
C MET A 1 4.83 -12.90 8.12
N ILE A 2 6.13 -13.16 7.94
CA ILE A 2 7.18 -12.76 8.88
C ILE A 2 7.23 -11.22 8.86
N GLN A 3 7.25 -10.57 10.03
CA GLN A 3 7.27 -9.10 10.20
C GLN A 3 8.26 -8.35 9.29
N LYS A 4 9.28 -9.06 8.79
CA LYS A 4 10.32 -8.58 7.90
C LYS A 4 9.78 -8.09 6.54
N GLU A 5 8.80 -8.79 5.94
CA GLU A 5 8.26 -8.39 4.63
C GLU A 5 7.40 -7.13 4.72
N ARG A 6 6.75 -6.87 5.87
CA ARG A 6 5.93 -5.67 6.07
C ARG A 6 6.75 -4.39 6.10
N LYS A 7 7.95 -4.41 6.71
CA LYS A 7 8.80 -3.23 6.83
C LYS A 7 9.26 -2.68 5.49
N SER A 8 9.45 -3.54 4.50
CA SER A 8 9.85 -3.15 3.15
C SER A 8 8.75 -2.42 2.38
N HIS A 9 7.50 -2.56 2.81
CA HIS A 9 6.33 -1.93 2.18
C HIS A 9 5.80 -0.74 2.98
N GLU A 10 6.43 -0.38 4.10
CA GLU A 10 6.05 0.79 4.90
C GLU A 10 6.40 2.06 4.10
N VAL A 11 5.45 2.99 4.03
CA VAL A 11 5.55 4.23 3.28
C VAL A 11 5.43 5.41 4.22
N LEU A 12 6.27 6.41 3.96
CA LEU A 12 6.27 7.71 4.61
C LEU A 12 5.86 8.78 3.60
N VAL A 13 5.32 9.88 4.10
CA VAL A 13 5.08 11.09 3.30
C VAL A 13 6.21 12.07 3.60
N GLU A 14 7.06 12.31 2.60
CA GLU A 14 8.15 13.29 2.69
C GLU A 14 7.97 14.30 1.57
N ASN A 15 7.93 15.59 1.92
CA ASN A 15 7.68 16.68 0.96
C ASN A 15 6.41 16.48 0.11
N GLY A 16 5.36 15.91 0.70
CA GLY A 16 4.11 15.61 0.00
C GLY A 16 4.16 14.39 -0.92
N LYS A 17 5.27 13.65 -0.95
CA LYS A 17 5.45 12.47 -1.79
C LYS A 17 5.49 11.20 -0.96
N LEU A 18 4.90 10.14 -1.49
CA LEU A 18 4.93 8.80 -0.95
C LEU A 18 6.29 8.14 -1.23
N MET A 19 6.99 7.74 -0.17
CA MET A 19 8.32 7.11 -0.24
C MET A 19 8.38 5.85 0.63
N TYR A 20 8.97 4.79 0.10
CA TYR A 20 9.24 3.56 0.84
C TYR A 20 10.29 3.83 1.92
N LYS A 21 9.94 3.59 3.19
CA LYS A 21 10.78 3.90 4.35
C LYS A 21 12.14 3.22 4.32
N GLN A 22 12.19 1.98 3.84
CA GLN A 22 13.43 1.20 3.85
C GLN A 22 14.39 1.59 2.72
N SER A 23 13.86 1.85 1.53
CA SER A 23 14.68 2.11 0.33
C SER A 23 14.82 3.59 0.00
N GLY A 24 13.98 4.46 0.55
CA GLY A 24 13.86 5.87 0.14
C GLY A 24 13.31 6.04 -1.27
N MET A 25 12.86 4.98 -1.94
CA MET A 25 12.35 5.08 -3.30
C MET A 25 10.92 5.62 -3.31
N LEU A 26 10.61 6.42 -4.32
CA LEU A 26 9.26 6.93 -4.54
C LEU A 26 8.31 5.79 -4.88
N VAL A 27 7.08 5.87 -4.36
CA VAL A 27 6.01 4.95 -4.72
C VAL A 27 5.61 5.22 -6.16
N ASN A 28 5.76 4.19 -6.99
CA ASN A 28 5.37 4.20 -8.40
C ASN A 28 4.43 3.03 -8.66
N SER A 29 3.28 3.34 -9.24
CA SER A 29 2.30 2.38 -9.74
C SER A 29 2.46 2.30 -11.25
N SER A 30 2.68 1.11 -11.79
CA SER A 30 2.67 0.91 -13.24
C SER A 30 1.24 0.81 -13.76
N GLU A 31 0.99 1.33 -14.97
CA GLU A 31 -0.25 1.04 -15.69
C GLU A 31 -0.49 -0.48 -15.77
N GLY A 32 -1.71 -0.91 -15.45
CA GLY A 32 -2.08 -2.33 -15.38
C GLY A 32 -1.73 -3.04 -14.06
N SER A 33 -0.97 -2.42 -13.16
CA SER A 33 -0.68 -3.00 -11.83
C SER A 33 -1.71 -2.56 -10.79
N LYS A 34 -2.19 -3.51 -9.99
CA LYS A 34 -3.09 -3.22 -8.85
C LYS A 34 -2.24 -2.90 -7.62
N SER A 35 -1.87 -1.63 -7.46
CA SER A 35 -1.24 -1.13 -6.22
C SER A 35 -2.29 -1.02 -5.13
N ILE A 36 -2.04 -1.66 -4.00
CA ILE A 36 -2.92 -1.64 -2.84
C ILE A 36 -2.25 -0.91 -1.68
N PHE A 37 -3.08 -0.37 -0.80
CA PHE A 37 -2.63 0.21 0.45
C PHE A 37 -3.36 -0.37 1.64
N VAL A 38 -2.67 -0.32 2.78
CA VAL A 38 -3.20 -0.70 4.09
C VAL A 38 -2.76 0.35 5.10
N LEU A 39 -3.71 0.83 5.89
CA LEU A 39 -3.48 1.75 6.99
C LEU A 39 -3.73 1.02 8.32
N SER A 40 -2.68 0.88 9.15
CA SER A 40 -2.83 0.31 10.49
C SER A 40 -3.54 1.26 11.45
N THR A 41 -4.04 0.72 12.57
CA THR A 41 -4.57 1.52 13.69
C THR A 41 -3.51 2.44 14.33
N THR A 42 -2.23 2.15 14.11
CA THR A 42 -1.09 2.99 14.52
C THR A 42 -0.71 4.05 13.49
N ARG A 43 -1.56 4.29 12.47
CA ARG A 43 -1.36 5.25 11.37
C ARG A 43 -0.15 4.97 10.48
N ALA A 44 0.37 3.74 10.50
CA ALA A 44 1.40 3.34 9.55
C ALA A 44 0.74 2.99 8.21
N LEU A 45 1.22 3.62 7.13
CA LEU A 45 0.77 3.36 5.77
C LEU A 45 1.70 2.33 5.14
N TYR A 46 1.11 1.34 4.48
CA TYR A 46 1.83 0.36 3.70
C TYR A 46 1.30 0.33 2.28
N VAL A 47 2.20 0.27 1.30
CA VAL A 47 1.84 0.20 -0.11
C VAL A 47 2.54 -0.98 -0.76
N GLY A 48 1.76 -1.87 -1.38
CA GLY A 48 2.29 -3.02 -2.10
C GLY A 48 1.69 -3.11 -3.49
N GLN A 49 2.46 -3.61 -4.45
CA GLN A 49 1.91 -3.98 -5.75
C GLN A 49 1.40 -5.43 -5.67
N LYS A 50 0.16 -5.66 -6.11
CA LYS A 50 -0.36 -7.02 -6.27
C LYS A 50 0.33 -7.67 -7.49
N LYS A 51 1.52 -8.21 -7.28
CA LYS A 51 2.21 -9.10 -8.22
C LYS A 51 1.80 -10.55 -7.91
N GLY A 52 0.72 -11.04 -8.52
CA GLY A 52 0.23 -12.41 -8.29
C GLY A 52 -0.50 -12.62 -6.94
N GLN A 53 -0.17 -13.71 -6.22
CA GLN A 53 -0.83 -14.25 -5.00
C GLN A 53 -0.71 -13.37 -3.74
N PHE A 54 -0.63 -12.05 -3.90
CA PHE A 54 -0.78 -11.09 -2.81
C PHE A 54 -2.26 -10.84 -2.58
N ASP A 55 -2.87 -11.63 -1.72
CA ASP A 55 -4.23 -11.40 -1.25
C ASP A 55 -4.24 -10.50 -0.02
N HIS A 56 -5.27 -9.64 0.05
CA HIS A 56 -5.46 -8.65 1.11
C HIS A 56 -5.39 -9.27 2.53
N LEU A 57 -5.72 -10.54 2.65
CA LEU A 57 -5.81 -11.28 3.91
C LEU A 57 -4.44 -11.71 4.46
N SER A 58 -3.48 -12.01 3.60
CA SER A 58 -2.15 -12.46 4.03
C SER A 58 -1.26 -11.29 4.46
N PHE A 59 -1.50 -10.08 3.93
CA PHE A 59 -0.81 -8.86 4.38
C PHE A 59 -1.13 -8.51 5.84
N LEU A 60 -2.35 -8.84 6.31
CA LEU A 60 -2.86 -8.42 7.61
C LEU A 60 -2.59 -9.37 8.77
N SER A 61 -2.31 -10.66 8.54
CA SER A 61 -1.86 -11.60 9.58
C SER A 61 -2.64 -11.45 10.92
N GLY A 62 -3.94 -11.11 10.86
CA GLY A 62 -4.81 -10.87 12.02
C GLY A 62 -4.83 -9.47 12.65
N GLY A 63 -4.15 -8.46 12.10
CA GLY A 63 -4.08 -7.10 12.67
C GLY A 63 -5.27 -6.20 12.29
N ALA A 64 -5.80 -5.45 13.26
CA ALA A 64 -6.83 -4.45 13.02
C ALA A 64 -6.33 -3.38 12.03
N THR A 65 -7.15 -3.07 11.03
CA THR A 65 -6.84 -2.14 9.94
C THR A 65 -7.89 -1.06 9.93
N THR A 66 -7.46 0.20 9.83
CA THR A 66 -8.38 1.34 9.80
C THR A 66 -8.92 1.56 8.39
N ALA A 67 -8.10 1.34 7.36
CA ALA A 67 -8.52 1.42 5.96
C ALA A 67 -7.61 0.57 5.07
N ALA A 68 -8.15 0.02 3.98
CA ALA A 68 -7.39 -0.63 2.92
C ALA A 68 -8.07 -0.38 1.59
N GLY A 69 -7.31 -0.37 0.49
CA GLY A 69 -7.88 -0.07 -0.82
C GLY A 69 -6.84 -0.08 -1.93
N ARG A 70 -7.21 0.52 -3.07
CA ARG A 70 -6.32 0.72 -4.22
C ARG A 70 -5.80 2.14 -4.24
N LEU A 71 -4.56 2.34 -4.68
CA LEU A 71 -4.03 3.66 -5.02
C LEU A 71 -3.31 3.66 -6.36
N VAL A 72 -3.16 4.84 -6.96
CA VAL A 72 -2.28 5.11 -8.08
C VAL A 72 -1.39 6.28 -7.68
N ALA A 73 -0.09 6.10 -7.84
CA ALA A 73 0.89 7.12 -7.58
C ALA A 73 2.01 7.06 -8.62
N HIS A 74 2.46 8.21 -9.10
CA HIS A 74 3.59 8.35 -10.01
C HIS A 74 4.58 9.36 -9.43
N ASP A 75 5.86 9.01 -9.42
CA ASP A 75 6.94 9.75 -8.79
C ASP A 75 6.63 10.19 -7.35
N GLY A 76 5.95 9.29 -6.61
CA GLY A 76 5.50 9.48 -5.24
C GLY A 76 4.30 10.42 -5.10
N VAL A 77 3.80 11.02 -6.17
CA VAL A 77 2.59 11.84 -6.15
C VAL A 77 1.38 10.91 -6.18
N LEU A 78 0.50 11.02 -5.18
CA LEU A 78 -0.78 10.30 -5.18
C LEU A 78 -1.72 10.94 -6.20
N GLU A 79 -2.06 10.20 -7.25
CA GLU A 79 -2.97 10.67 -8.30
C GLU A 79 -4.42 10.24 -8.06
N ALA A 80 -4.61 9.02 -7.53
CA ALA A 80 -5.93 8.50 -7.24
C ALA A 80 -5.92 7.48 -6.10
N ILE A 81 -7.02 7.40 -5.35
CA ILE A 81 -7.21 6.45 -4.26
C ILE A 81 -8.67 5.98 -4.24
N TRP A 82 -8.86 4.67 -4.09
CA TRP A 82 -10.17 4.04 -3.96
C TRP A 82 -10.20 3.25 -2.66
N PRO A 83 -11.01 3.66 -1.66
CA PRO A 83 -11.06 3.03 -0.35
C PRO A 83 -11.85 1.70 -0.30
N TYR A 84 -12.05 1.01 -1.43
CA TYR A 84 -12.88 -0.21 -1.50
C TYR A 84 -12.24 -1.31 -2.36
N SER A 85 -12.45 -2.56 -1.95
CA SER A 85 -12.35 -3.74 -2.81
C SER A 85 -13.63 -3.84 -3.65
N ASP A 86 -13.50 -3.78 -4.97
CA ASP A 86 -14.58 -4.00 -5.94
C ASP A 86 -15.52 -5.17 -5.55
N HIS A 87 -16.74 -4.84 -5.12
CA HIS A 87 -17.91 -5.73 -5.15
C HIS A 87 -19.20 -4.92 -4.99
N TYR A 88 -19.71 -4.38 -6.10
CA TYR A 88 -21.14 -4.15 -6.30
C TYR A 88 -21.43 -4.34 -7.79
N GLY A 89 -21.77 -5.58 -8.13
CA GLY A 89 -22.46 -5.98 -9.36
C GLY A 89 -23.60 -6.90 -8.97
#